data_AF-A0A934R1F2-F1
#
_entry.id   AF-A0A934R1F2-F1
#
_cell.length_a   1.000
_cell.length_b   1.000
_cell.length_c   1.000
_cell.angle_alpha   90.00
_cell.angle_beta   90.00
_cell.angle_gamma   90.00
#
_symmetry.space_group_name_H-M   'P 1'
#
loop_
_entity.id
_entity.type
_entity.pdbx_description
1 polymer ?
#
loop_
_entity_poly.entity_id
_entity_poly.type
_entity_poly.pdbx_seq_one_letter_code
_entity_poly.pdbx_strand_id
1 'polypeptide(L)'
;MPSKPEHLGAVISMDSLKTAAGEPLWPKSAFDGILAIADGKDAALPRFRINLPSEVRQMSVWKIAGVRFDPSAPGAGAEIIEKFGSDPQIRLILQPVTGNPPAPHDITIHLIYSFRSGTGAANGANLLPKAIPDEAAFLEVVRDLAAVKSVSASLNAPTSGREMGVHPGLASPSASAKVRKAMEDTLREHLPKGRLRAMAIMGLPNGQEPWIFVAVIVTPDGKCVVAPGFNMPDKEQKAQALSFLSGPEVLPVPVTNNRSPITNQSIVPLDMRRGVSTAVLFKDGLDLGAKAQIAKKGDDGRPVLDGEATNRDIVDIIGNPVRSHFFNTDCVSCHTETTRAELLKIKSGPFAFAKPPGLSKLGEPVTPKTQWNVRNFGWGPKSERIETVSRRAFNETAESAEFINKIYLPRLAP
;
A
#
# COMPACT_ATOMS: atom_id res chain seq x y z
N MET A 1 10.24 -10.10 -6.97
CA MET A 1 9.82 -11.32 -6.27
C MET A 1 10.13 -12.51 -7.16
N PRO A 2 10.74 -13.58 -6.66
CA PRO A 2 10.91 -14.82 -7.42
C PRO A 2 9.62 -15.66 -7.51
N SER A 3 9.47 -16.37 -8.65
CA SER A 3 8.31 -17.20 -9.00
C SER A 3 8.43 -18.65 -8.57
N LYS A 4 9.63 -19.06 -8.17
CA LYS A 4 9.95 -20.42 -7.79
C LYS A 4 10.15 -20.54 -6.28
N PRO A 5 9.52 -21.51 -5.58
CA PRO A 5 9.66 -21.68 -4.13
C PRO A 5 11.11 -21.76 -3.64
N GLU A 6 12.00 -22.40 -4.41
CA GLU A 6 13.43 -22.52 -4.10
C GLU A 6 14.16 -21.16 -4.09
N HIS A 7 13.64 -20.16 -4.81
CA HIS A 7 14.21 -18.82 -4.84
C HIS A 7 13.66 -17.92 -3.71
N LEU A 8 12.63 -18.36 -2.95
CA LEU A 8 12.15 -17.62 -1.77
C LEU A 8 13.20 -17.58 -0.64
N GLY A 9 14.20 -18.46 -0.66
CA GLY A 9 15.37 -18.34 0.23
C GLY A 9 16.31 -17.20 -0.15
N ALA A 10 16.23 -16.69 -1.38
CA ALA A 10 17.14 -15.66 -1.91
C ALA A 10 16.63 -14.22 -1.68
N VAL A 11 15.39 -14.03 -1.21
CA VAL A 11 14.85 -12.69 -0.90
C VAL A 11 15.39 -12.17 0.43
N ILE A 12 15.43 -10.83 0.54
CA ILE A 12 15.99 -10.13 1.69
C ILE A 12 15.13 -10.41 2.93
N SER A 13 15.79 -10.85 4.00
CA SER A 13 15.14 -11.11 5.29
C SER A 13 15.30 -9.90 6.19
N MET A 14 14.24 -9.53 6.93
CA MET A 14 14.28 -8.30 7.74
C MET A 14 15.34 -8.32 8.84
N ASP A 15 15.61 -9.49 9.43
CA ASP A 15 16.64 -9.67 10.45
C ASP A 15 18.08 -9.57 9.92
N SER A 16 18.27 -9.79 8.61
CA SER A 16 19.56 -9.64 7.94
C SER A 16 19.93 -8.18 7.66
N LEU A 17 18.93 -7.28 7.66
CA LEU A 17 19.13 -5.87 7.41
C LEU A 17 19.48 -5.13 8.70
N LYS A 18 20.62 -4.44 8.66
CA LYS A 18 21.08 -3.54 9.71
C LYS A 18 21.38 -2.17 9.11
N THR A 19 21.26 -1.12 9.90
CA THR A 19 21.62 0.25 9.53
C THR A 19 23.13 0.33 9.29
N ALA A 20 23.61 1.46 8.75
CA ALA A 20 25.05 1.74 8.69
C ALA A 20 25.73 1.63 10.07
N ALA A 21 25.01 1.99 11.14
CA ALA A 21 25.47 1.86 12.53
C ALA A 21 25.34 0.43 13.11
N GLY A 22 24.87 -0.55 12.33
CA GLY A 22 24.72 -1.93 12.77
C GLY A 22 23.45 -2.23 13.57
N GLU A 23 22.52 -1.28 13.68
CA GLU A 23 21.25 -1.45 14.39
C GLU A 23 20.20 -2.16 13.51
N PRO A 24 19.21 -2.87 14.07
CA PRO A 24 18.12 -3.44 13.27
C PRO A 24 17.29 -2.35 12.56
N LEU A 25 17.03 -2.52 11.25
CA LEU A 25 16.15 -1.61 10.50
C LEU A 25 14.72 -1.61 11.06
N TRP A 26 14.23 -2.80 11.43
CA TRP A 26 12.96 -2.97 12.11
C TRP A 26 13.22 -3.22 13.60
N PRO A 27 12.97 -2.24 14.48
CA PRO A 27 13.23 -2.40 15.89
C PRO A 27 12.37 -3.51 16.47
N LYS A 28 12.96 -4.33 17.36
CA LYS A 28 12.22 -5.41 18.04
C LYS A 28 10.95 -4.91 18.73
N SER A 29 11.01 -3.72 19.36
CA SER A 29 9.84 -3.11 19.99
C SER A 29 8.70 -2.81 19.01
N ALA A 30 9.01 -2.38 17.78
CA ALA A 30 8.02 -2.14 16.75
C ALA A 30 7.46 -3.46 16.20
N PHE A 31 8.32 -4.47 16.02
CA PHE A 31 7.91 -5.81 15.63
C PHE A 31 6.96 -6.44 16.66
N ASP A 32 7.36 -6.50 17.92
CA ASP A 32 6.52 -7.02 18.99
C ASP A 32 5.22 -6.21 19.11
N GLY A 33 5.29 -4.89 18.94
CA GLY A 33 4.14 -3.99 18.99
C GLY A 33 3.10 -4.26 17.91
N ILE A 34 3.50 -4.50 16.66
CA ILE A 34 2.54 -4.81 15.59
C ILE A 34 1.95 -6.22 15.74
N LEU A 35 2.73 -7.19 16.22
CA LEU A 35 2.19 -8.52 16.53
C LEU A 35 1.15 -8.43 17.66
N ALA A 36 1.43 -7.67 18.71
CA ALA A 36 0.49 -7.45 19.81
C ALA A 36 -0.80 -6.74 19.35
N ILE A 37 -0.71 -5.80 18.41
CA ILE A 37 -1.89 -5.16 17.80
C ILE A 37 -2.71 -6.18 17.02
N ALA A 38 -2.07 -7.02 16.21
CA ALA A 38 -2.75 -8.05 15.41
C ALA A 38 -3.50 -9.08 16.27
N ASP A 39 -2.92 -9.46 17.41
CA ASP A 39 -3.55 -10.35 18.39
C ASP A 39 -4.61 -9.65 19.25
N GLY A 40 -4.55 -8.32 19.31
CA GLY A 40 -5.32 -7.48 20.22
C GLY A 40 -6.73 -7.15 19.74
N LYS A 41 -7.51 -6.55 20.64
CA LYS A 41 -8.90 -6.15 20.38
C LYS A 41 -9.06 -5.10 19.26
N ASP A 42 -8.02 -4.30 19.01
CA ASP A 42 -8.07 -3.24 18.00
C ASP A 42 -8.01 -3.80 16.57
N ALA A 43 -7.47 -5.01 16.40
CA ALA A 43 -7.51 -5.80 15.17
C ALA A 43 -8.66 -6.83 15.17
N ALA A 44 -9.51 -6.81 16.19
CA ALA A 44 -10.62 -7.73 16.32
C ALA A 44 -11.92 -7.10 15.79
N LEU A 45 -12.68 -7.92 15.07
CA LEU A 45 -14.11 -7.73 14.83
C LEU A 45 -14.87 -8.71 15.72
N PRO A 46 -16.18 -8.55 15.97
CA PRO A 46 -16.93 -9.35 16.95
C PRO A 46 -16.73 -10.87 16.89
N ARG A 47 -16.32 -11.43 15.75
CA ARG A 47 -16.05 -12.86 15.56
C ARG A 47 -14.68 -13.19 14.95
N PHE A 48 -13.84 -12.20 14.65
CA PHE A 48 -12.65 -12.39 13.84
C PHE A 48 -11.45 -11.59 14.38
N ARG A 49 -10.24 -12.13 14.26
CA ARG A 49 -8.99 -11.45 14.63
C ARG A 49 -7.88 -11.92 13.70
N ILE A 50 -6.82 -11.12 13.50
CA ILE A 50 -5.64 -11.59 12.77
C ILE A 50 -4.90 -12.58 13.69
N ASN A 51 -5.34 -13.83 13.76
CA ASN A 51 -4.65 -14.82 14.60
C ASN A 51 -3.36 -15.26 13.90
N LEU A 52 -2.23 -14.71 14.35
CA LEU A 52 -0.92 -14.97 13.76
C LEU A 52 -0.38 -16.33 14.24
N PRO A 53 -0.05 -17.25 13.30
CA PRO A 53 0.52 -18.55 13.64
C PRO A 53 1.90 -18.39 14.31
N SER A 54 2.31 -19.39 15.10
CA SER A 54 3.54 -19.29 15.92
C SER A 54 4.80 -19.08 15.07
N GLU A 55 4.82 -19.65 13.87
CA GLU A 55 5.94 -19.65 12.93
C GLU A 55 6.22 -18.26 12.36
N VAL A 56 5.22 -17.35 12.33
CA VAL A 56 5.40 -15.98 11.82
C VAL A 56 5.85 -14.99 12.88
N ARG A 57 6.03 -15.43 14.13
CA ARG A 57 6.47 -14.58 15.25
C ARG A 57 7.98 -14.39 15.31
N GLN A 58 8.72 -14.91 14.33
CA GLN A 58 10.15 -14.70 14.19
C GLN A 58 10.43 -13.69 13.09
N MET A 59 11.15 -12.60 13.40
CA MET A 59 11.49 -11.57 12.41
C MET A 59 12.23 -12.13 11.18
N SER A 60 13.01 -13.20 11.38
CA SER A 60 13.78 -13.89 10.33
C SER A 60 12.94 -14.50 9.20
N VAL A 61 11.66 -14.79 9.46
CA VAL A 61 10.77 -15.36 8.46
C VAL A 61 10.13 -14.28 7.58
N TRP A 62 10.20 -13.01 7.96
CA TRP A 62 9.62 -11.90 7.21
C TRP A 62 10.55 -11.48 6.09
N LYS A 63 10.09 -11.67 4.86
CA LYS A 63 10.84 -11.34 3.65
C LYS A 63 10.29 -10.07 3.00
N ILE A 64 11.18 -9.28 2.41
CA ILE A 64 10.78 -8.14 1.58
C ILE A 64 10.20 -8.69 0.27
N ALA A 65 8.89 -8.59 0.14
CA ALA A 65 8.18 -8.88 -1.10
C ALA A 65 8.36 -7.72 -2.09
N GLY A 66 8.19 -6.48 -1.63
CA GLY A 66 8.31 -5.28 -2.45
C GLY A 66 8.91 -4.09 -1.72
N VAL A 67 9.45 -3.16 -2.49
CA VAL A 67 9.93 -1.86 -2.02
C VAL A 67 9.33 -0.78 -2.89
N ARG A 68 8.79 0.27 -2.29
CA ARG A 68 8.31 1.47 -2.97
C ARG A 68 9.02 2.70 -2.45
N PHE A 69 9.29 3.62 -3.37
CA PHE A 69 9.93 4.91 -3.12
C PHE A 69 8.95 5.98 -3.55
N ASP A 70 8.29 6.59 -2.57
CA ASP A 70 7.23 7.55 -2.78
C ASP A 70 7.80 8.96 -2.50
N PRO A 71 7.97 9.82 -3.51
CA PRO A 71 8.58 11.14 -3.31
C PRO A 71 7.69 12.14 -2.58
N SER A 72 6.40 11.82 -2.43
CA SER A 72 5.41 12.63 -1.75
C SER A 72 4.21 11.76 -1.36
N ALA A 73 4.03 11.51 -0.06
CA ALA A 73 2.79 10.96 0.50
C ALA A 73 1.92 12.10 1.05
N PRO A 74 0.57 12.00 0.99
CA PRO A 74 -0.20 10.83 0.56
C PRO A 74 -0.37 10.66 -0.95
N GLY A 75 0.15 11.59 -1.75
CA GLY A 75 0.20 11.56 -3.21
C GLY A 75 1.03 12.72 -3.75
N ALA A 76 1.31 12.70 -5.05
CA ALA A 76 2.18 13.69 -5.70
C ALA A 76 1.40 14.76 -6.51
N GLY A 77 0.07 14.64 -6.57
CA GLY A 77 -0.81 15.66 -7.16
C GLY A 77 -0.72 17.02 -6.46
N ALA A 78 -0.82 18.11 -7.23
CA ALA A 78 -0.65 19.47 -6.74
C ALA A 78 -1.61 19.84 -5.58
N GLU A 79 -2.89 19.50 -5.69
CA GLU A 79 -3.88 19.77 -4.63
C GLU A 79 -3.56 18.96 -3.35
N ILE A 80 -3.10 17.71 -3.50
CA ILE A 80 -2.67 16.88 -2.36
C ILE A 80 -1.49 17.52 -1.65
N ILE A 81 -0.45 17.93 -2.39
CA ILE A 81 0.73 18.60 -1.84
C ILE A 81 0.34 19.93 -1.19
N GLU A 82 -0.56 20.69 -1.81
CA GLU A 82 -1.04 21.95 -1.24
C GLU A 82 -1.69 21.73 0.14
N LYS A 83 -2.50 20.68 0.30
CA LYS A 83 -3.22 20.43 1.56
C LYS A 83 -2.38 19.70 2.61
N PHE A 84 -1.63 18.67 2.23
CA PHE A 84 -0.90 17.79 3.15
C PHE A 84 0.60 18.08 3.24
N GLY A 85 1.15 18.94 2.38
CA GLY A 85 2.58 19.01 2.17
C GLY A 85 3.09 17.78 1.42
N SER A 86 4.40 17.55 1.51
CA SER A 86 5.05 16.37 0.89
C SER A 86 5.82 15.61 1.97
N ASP A 87 5.47 14.35 2.17
CA ASP A 87 6.21 13.41 3.01
C ASP A 87 6.86 12.33 2.13
N PRO A 88 8.11 12.50 1.70
CA PRO A 88 8.82 11.47 0.96
C PRO A 88 9.01 10.23 1.85
N GLN A 89 8.78 9.05 1.29
CA GLN A 89 8.73 7.80 2.03
C GLN A 89 9.41 6.65 1.29
N ILE A 90 9.96 5.72 2.07
CA ILE A 90 10.29 4.37 1.59
C ILE A 90 9.35 3.40 2.29
N ARG A 91 8.63 2.60 1.50
CA ARG A 91 7.72 1.57 1.99
C ARG A 91 8.27 0.19 1.72
N LEU A 92 8.42 -0.61 2.77
CA LEU A 92 8.75 -2.03 2.66
C LEU A 92 7.46 -2.85 2.79
N ILE A 93 7.21 -3.72 1.82
CA ILE A 93 6.07 -4.66 1.84
C ILE A 93 6.64 -6.03 2.19
N LEU A 94 6.22 -6.55 3.34
CA LEU A 94 6.76 -7.77 3.94
C LEU A 94 5.73 -8.88 3.92
N GLN A 95 6.16 -10.10 3.65
CA GLN A 95 5.34 -11.31 3.75
C GLN A 95 6.16 -12.40 4.46
N PRO A 96 5.60 -13.11 5.45
CA PRO A 96 6.33 -14.17 6.10
C PRO A 96 6.38 -15.41 5.20
N VAL A 97 7.53 -16.08 5.18
CA VAL A 97 7.78 -17.31 4.43
C VAL A 97 8.32 -18.36 5.40
N THR A 98 7.61 -19.48 5.55
CA THR A 98 8.03 -20.57 6.44
C THR A 98 7.87 -21.94 5.78
N GLY A 99 8.35 -22.99 6.45
CA GLY A 99 8.22 -24.37 6.01
C GLY A 99 9.33 -24.85 5.07
N ASN A 100 9.32 -26.15 4.80
CA ASN A 100 10.20 -26.81 3.82
C ASN A 100 9.35 -27.77 2.98
N PRO A 101 9.07 -27.45 1.69
CA PRO A 101 9.58 -26.31 0.94
C PRO A 101 9.01 -24.96 1.44
N PRO A 102 9.75 -23.84 1.25
CA PRO A 102 9.30 -22.52 1.66
C PRO A 102 7.95 -22.14 1.05
N ALA A 103 7.05 -21.59 1.87
CA ALA A 103 5.73 -21.13 1.45
C ALA A 103 5.39 -19.77 2.07
N PRO A 104 4.91 -18.81 1.27
CA PRO A 104 4.43 -17.54 1.78
C PRO A 104 3.11 -17.73 2.54
N HIS A 105 2.94 -16.96 3.62
CA HIS A 105 1.70 -16.92 4.39
C HIS A 105 0.74 -15.88 3.86
N ASP A 106 -0.53 -16.04 4.20
CA ASP A 106 -1.57 -15.08 3.85
C ASP A 106 -1.63 -13.86 4.79
N ILE A 107 -0.46 -13.28 5.08
CA ILE A 107 -0.25 -12.17 6.00
C ILE A 107 0.75 -11.20 5.37
N THR A 108 0.52 -9.90 5.49
CA THR A 108 1.41 -8.86 4.96
C THR A 108 1.57 -7.74 5.97
N ILE A 109 2.80 -7.24 6.13
CA ILE A 109 3.09 -6.03 6.90
C ILE A 109 3.69 -4.99 5.96
N HIS A 110 3.21 -3.75 6.04
CA HIS A 110 3.88 -2.60 5.42
C HIS A 110 4.66 -1.85 6.50
N LEU A 111 5.92 -1.51 6.23
CA LEU A 111 6.72 -0.59 7.04
C LEU A 111 6.89 0.72 6.27
N ILE A 112 6.55 1.86 6.86
CA ILE A 112 6.65 3.18 6.22
C ILE A 112 7.69 4.03 6.93
N TYR A 113 8.79 4.29 6.22
CA TYR A 113 9.88 5.15 6.66
C TYR A 113 9.73 6.53 6.03
N SER A 114 9.65 7.58 6.84
CA SER A 114 9.41 8.96 6.41
C SER A 114 10.70 9.79 6.38
N PHE A 115 10.79 10.62 5.34
CA PHE A 115 11.85 11.59 5.08
C PHE A 115 11.28 12.99 5.19
N ARG A 116 10.63 13.28 6.32
CA ARG A 116 10.23 14.62 6.71
C ARG A 116 11.27 15.25 7.65
N SER A 117 11.58 16.52 7.41
CA SER A 117 12.41 17.33 8.31
C SER A 117 11.57 17.96 9.43
N GLY A 118 10.26 18.06 9.22
CA GLY A 118 9.32 18.57 10.21
C GLY A 118 7.89 18.60 9.70
N THR A 119 7.07 19.39 10.38
CA THR A 119 5.70 19.67 9.97
C THR A 119 5.41 21.16 10.12
N GLY A 120 4.65 21.73 9.19
CA GLY A 120 4.15 23.11 9.30
C GLY A 120 3.08 23.24 10.38
N ALA A 121 2.59 24.47 10.58
CA ALA A 121 1.50 24.73 11.52
C ALA A 121 0.19 24.03 11.08
N ALA A 122 -0.50 23.41 12.04
CA ALA A 122 -1.89 22.99 11.87
C ALA A 122 -2.78 24.17 12.27
N ASN A 123 -3.40 24.84 11.29
CA ASN A 123 -4.26 26.00 11.55
C ASN A 123 -5.71 25.59 11.78
N GLY A 124 -5.96 24.83 12.87
CA GLY A 124 -7.31 24.46 13.29
C GLY A 124 -7.40 23.14 14.04
N ALA A 125 -8.40 23.02 14.90
CA ALA A 125 -8.75 21.75 15.53
C ALA A 125 -9.15 20.76 14.42
N ASN A 126 -8.54 19.57 14.41
CA ASN A 126 -8.76 18.49 13.44
C ASN A 126 -8.08 18.64 12.07
N LEU A 127 -7.10 19.54 11.90
CA LEU A 127 -6.27 19.54 10.68
C LEU A 127 -4.96 18.78 10.92
N LEU A 128 -4.61 17.91 9.98
CA LEU A 128 -3.28 17.32 9.91
C LEU A 128 -2.27 18.40 9.49
N PRO A 129 -1.14 18.53 10.19
CA PRO A 129 -0.12 19.50 9.82
C PRO A 129 0.53 19.10 8.49
N LYS A 130 0.91 20.10 7.70
CA LYS A 130 1.58 19.86 6.41
C LYS A 130 2.96 19.24 6.65
N ALA A 131 3.28 18.15 5.96
CA ALA A 131 4.61 17.57 6.01
C ALA A 131 5.61 18.48 5.28
N ILE A 132 6.77 18.69 5.91
CA ILE A 132 7.90 19.40 5.31
C ILE A 132 8.94 18.34 4.91
N PRO A 133 9.26 18.19 3.62
CA PRO A 133 10.19 17.17 3.17
C PRO A 133 11.62 17.46 3.64
N ASP A 134 12.36 16.39 3.93
CA ASP A 134 13.82 16.37 3.98
C ASP A 134 14.32 16.07 2.56
N GLU A 135 14.22 17.08 1.68
CA GLU A 135 14.50 16.90 0.25
C GLU A 135 15.95 16.47 0.01
N ALA A 136 16.90 16.97 0.81
CA ALA A 136 18.31 16.62 0.69
C ALA A 136 18.52 15.12 0.98
N ALA A 137 17.98 14.60 2.08
CA ALA A 137 18.11 13.17 2.37
C ALA A 137 17.39 12.30 1.33
N PHE A 138 16.22 12.72 0.84
CA PHE A 138 15.52 11.95 -0.18
C PHE A 138 16.20 12.02 -1.56
N LEU A 139 16.90 13.11 -1.87
CA LEU A 139 17.71 13.22 -3.09
C LEU A 139 18.85 12.20 -3.11
N GLU A 140 19.46 11.92 -1.94
CA GLU A 140 20.47 10.86 -1.78
C GLU A 140 19.86 9.46 -2.05
N VAL A 141 18.64 9.20 -1.58
CA VAL A 141 17.90 7.98 -1.92
C VAL A 141 17.74 7.86 -3.44
N VAL A 142 17.32 8.94 -4.12
CA VAL A 142 17.12 8.94 -5.57
C VAL A 142 18.44 8.68 -6.32
N ARG A 143 19.56 9.20 -5.83
CA ARG A 143 20.90 8.92 -6.39
C ARG A 143 21.23 7.42 -6.32
N ASP A 144 20.99 6.80 -5.17
CA ASP A 144 21.23 5.36 -5.00
C ASP A 144 20.28 4.50 -5.85
N LEU A 145 19.03 4.93 -6.03
CA LEU A 145 18.11 4.27 -6.97
C LEU A 145 18.60 4.32 -8.41
N ALA A 146 19.18 5.44 -8.84
CA ALA A 146 19.81 5.54 -10.15
C ALA A 146 21.00 4.57 -10.26
N ALA A 147 21.78 4.40 -9.17
CA ALA A 147 22.86 3.41 -9.13
C ALA A 147 22.34 1.97 -9.20
N VAL A 148 21.28 1.60 -8.47
CA VAL A 148 20.62 0.28 -8.57
C VAL A 148 20.17 0.01 -10.01
N LYS A 149 19.57 1.02 -10.68
CA LYS A 149 19.16 0.91 -12.08
C LYS A 149 20.35 0.65 -13.01
N SER A 150 21.47 1.34 -12.79
CA SER A 150 22.72 1.14 -13.53
C SER A 150 23.33 -0.24 -13.31
N VAL A 151 23.31 -0.77 -12.07
CA VAL A 151 23.73 -2.15 -11.77
C VAL A 151 22.88 -3.12 -12.58
N SER A 152 21.55 -2.98 -12.57
CA SER A 152 20.68 -3.86 -13.36
C SER A 152 20.94 -3.77 -14.86
N ALA A 153 21.19 -2.57 -15.40
CA ALA A 153 21.50 -2.38 -16.82
C ALA A 153 22.83 -3.07 -17.23
N SER A 154 23.88 -2.96 -16.40
CA SER A 154 25.17 -3.63 -16.67
C SER A 154 25.11 -5.16 -16.66
N LEU A 155 24.00 -5.72 -16.17
CA LEU A 155 23.71 -7.16 -16.13
C LEU A 155 22.77 -7.61 -17.26
N ASN A 156 22.60 -6.80 -18.33
CA ASN A 156 21.62 -7.02 -19.40
C ASN A 156 20.18 -7.20 -18.88
N ALA A 157 19.86 -6.53 -17.78
CA ALA A 157 18.59 -6.61 -17.09
C ALA A 157 17.94 -5.21 -16.92
N PRO A 158 17.80 -4.38 -17.99
CA PRO A 158 17.26 -3.03 -17.85
C PRO A 158 15.77 -3.05 -17.43
N THR A 159 15.33 -2.01 -16.72
CA THR A 159 13.93 -1.82 -16.30
C THR A 159 13.18 -0.78 -17.14
N SER A 160 13.90 0.13 -17.81
CA SER A 160 13.28 1.15 -18.68
C SER A 160 12.46 0.52 -19.81
N GLY A 161 11.25 1.04 -20.05
CA GLY A 161 10.35 0.58 -21.12
C GLY A 161 9.71 -0.79 -20.89
N ARG A 162 10.05 -1.51 -19.80
CA ARG A 162 9.49 -2.82 -19.50
C ARG A 162 8.20 -2.71 -18.68
N GLU A 163 7.30 -3.67 -18.90
CA GLU A 163 6.07 -3.80 -18.11
C GLU A 163 6.40 -3.98 -16.62
N MET A 164 5.55 -3.44 -15.75
CA MET A 164 5.66 -3.66 -14.31
C MET A 164 5.42 -5.14 -14.02
N GLY A 165 6.37 -5.77 -13.33
CA GLY A 165 6.32 -7.18 -12.97
C GLY A 165 7.54 -7.58 -12.15
N VAL A 166 7.97 -8.83 -12.29
CA VAL A 166 9.19 -9.31 -11.62
C VAL A 166 10.41 -8.58 -12.17
N HIS A 167 11.22 -8.01 -11.27
CA HIS A 167 12.41 -7.26 -11.64
C HIS A 167 13.38 -8.12 -12.47
N PRO A 168 13.79 -7.68 -13.69
CA PRO A 168 14.63 -8.47 -14.60
C PRO A 168 15.92 -9.01 -13.97
N GLY A 169 16.54 -8.20 -13.11
CA GLY A 169 17.77 -8.58 -12.42
C GLY A 169 17.63 -9.81 -11.52
N LEU A 170 16.41 -10.28 -11.24
CA LEU A 170 16.16 -11.49 -10.46
C LEU A 170 16.13 -12.77 -11.30
N ALA A 171 16.23 -12.68 -12.63
CA ALA A 171 16.09 -13.83 -13.52
C ALA A 171 17.28 -14.79 -13.51
N SER A 172 18.48 -14.34 -13.10
CA SER A 172 19.66 -15.19 -12.95
C SER A 172 20.26 -15.08 -11.55
N PRO A 173 20.87 -16.16 -10.99
CA PRO A 173 21.43 -16.11 -9.64
C PRO A 173 22.50 -15.03 -9.44
N SER A 174 23.41 -14.87 -10.42
CA SER A 174 24.50 -13.90 -10.34
C SER A 174 24.03 -12.45 -10.47
N ALA A 175 23.05 -12.18 -11.36
CA ALA A 175 22.45 -10.85 -11.45
C ALA A 175 21.62 -10.53 -10.21
N SER A 176 20.89 -11.53 -9.71
CA SER A 176 20.03 -11.41 -8.52
C SER A 176 20.86 -11.04 -7.30
N ALA A 177 22.01 -11.69 -7.09
CA ALA A 177 22.91 -11.36 -5.98
C ALA A 177 23.40 -9.89 -6.03
N LYS A 178 23.76 -9.38 -7.22
CA LYS A 178 24.26 -8.01 -7.39
C LYS A 178 23.17 -6.96 -7.22
N VAL A 179 22.00 -7.15 -7.84
CA VAL A 179 20.86 -6.24 -7.69
C VAL A 179 20.33 -6.26 -6.25
N ARG A 180 20.25 -7.45 -5.65
CA ARG A 180 19.89 -7.61 -4.24
C ARG A 180 20.86 -6.85 -3.34
N LYS A 181 22.17 -7.03 -3.53
CA LYS A 181 23.17 -6.33 -2.73
C LYS A 181 23.04 -4.80 -2.87
N ALA A 182 22.89 -4.29 -4.09
CA ALA A 182 22.70 -2.86 -4.31
C ALA A 182 21.46 -2.32 -3.58
N MET A 183 20.35 -3.06 -3.60
CA MET A 183 19.16 -2.70 -2.83
C MET A 183 19.37 -2.81 -1.31
N GLU A 184 20.04 -3.86 -0.82
CA GLU A 184 20.38 -3.99 0.61
C GLU A 184 21.25 -2.82 1.09
N ASP A 185 22.22 -2.39 0.28
CA ASP A 185 23.08 -1.24 0.58
C ASP A 185 22.25 0.06 0.63
N THR A 186 21.37 0.32 -0.36
CA THR A 186 20.45 1.47 -0.34
C THR A 186 19.55 1.47 0.90
N LEU A 187 18.96 0.33 1.26
CA LEU A 187 18.08 0.24 2.43
C LEU A 187 18.86 0.44 3.74
N ARG A 188 20.07 -0.12 3.84
CA ARG A 188 20.97 0.03 5.00
C ARG A 188 21.34 1.47 5.25
N GLU A 189 21.65 2.22 4.19
CA GLU A 189 22.06 3.61 4.26
C GLU A 189 20.90 4.52 4.68
N HIS A 190 19.74 4.34 4.04
CA HIS A 190 18.67 5.34 4.12
C HIS A 190 17.56 5.06 5.13
N LEU A 191 17.51 3.87 5.74
CA LEU A 191 16.45 3.48 6.68
C LEU A 191 16.90 3.38 8.16
N PRO A 192 17.42 4.46 8.78
CA PRO A 192 17.69 4.42 10.21
C PRO A 192 16.39 4.31 11.02
N LYS A 193 16.50 3.76 12.24
CA LYS A 193 15.40 3.50 13.18
C LYS A 193 14.45 4.69 13.38
N GLY A 194 14.99 5.92 13.43
CA GLY A 194 14.21 7.14 13.66
C GLY A 194 13.25 7.53 12.53
N ARG A 195 13.34 6.89 11.36
CA ARG A 195 12.47 7.18 10.21
C ARG A 195 11.20 6.33 10.16
N LEU A 196 11.09 5.21 10.90
CA LEU A 196 9.87 4.41 10.92
C LEU A 196 8.73 5.19 11.60
N ARG A 197 7.67 5.52 10.86
CA ARG A 197 6.56 6.37 11.35
C ARG A 197 5.18 5.70 11.31
N ALA A 198 5.01 4.72 10.45
CA ALA A 198 3.76 3.98 10.35
C ALA A 198 4.03 2.56 9.91
N MET A 199 3.08 1.70 10.23
CA MET A 199 3.00 0.34 9.73
C MET A 199 1.55 0.03 9.35
N ALA A 200 1.35 -1.03 8.58
CA ALA A 200 0.04 -1.61 8.40
C ALA A 200 0.18 -3.12 8.43
N ILE A 201 -0.84 -3.82 8.91
CA ILE A 201 -0.91 -5.27 8.86
C ILE A 201 -2.24 -5.68 8.21
N MET A 202 -2.16 -6.68 7.34
CA MET A 202 -3.31 -7.36 6.81
C MET A 202 -3.09 -8.87 6.85
N GLY A 203 -4.15 -9.64 7.07
CA GLY A 203 -4.02 -11.09 7.02
C GLY A 203 -5.30 -11.86 7.32
N LEU A 204 -5.21 -13.17 7.14
CA LEU A 204 -6.29 -14.12 7.42
C LEU A 204 -6.16 -14.73 8.85
N PRO A 205 -7.23 -14.76 9.67
CA PRO A 205 -7.30 -15.58 10.89
C PRO A 205 -7.04 -17.06 10.58
N ASN A 206 -5.93 -17.63 11.05
CA ASN A 206 -5.65 -19.07 10.85
C ASN A 206 -5.71 -19.53 9.38
N GLY A 207 -5.43 -18.64 8.42
CA GLY A 207 -5.58 -18.93 6.99
C GLY A 207 -7.03 -19.07 6.51
N GLN A 208 -8.00 -18.66 7.32
CA GLN A 208 -9.42 -18.60 7.01
C GLN A 208 -9.89 -17.14 6.99
N GLU A 209 -11.00 -16.90 6.31
CA GLU A 209 -11.64 -15.59 6.25
C GLU A 209 -12.12 -15.05 7.59
N PRO A 210 -12.32 -13.72 7.70
CA PRO A 210 -12.11 -12.68 6.68
C PRO A 210 -10.67 -12.16 6.64
N TRP A 211 -10.27 -11.52 5.54
CA TRP A 211 -9.10 -10.64 5.54
C TRP A 211 -9.36 -9.49 6.49
N ILE A 212 -8.43 -9.20 7.40
CA ILE A 212 -8.55 -8.05 8.30
C ILE A 212 -7.40 -7.08 8.00
N PHE A 213 -7.69 -5.78 8.04
CA PHE A 213 -6.77 -4.70 7.72
C PHE A 213 -6.70 -3.73 8.90
N VAL A 214 -5.47 -3.41 9.31
CA VAL A 214 -5.21 -2.50 10.44
C VAL A 214 -4.06 -1.57 10.09
N ALA A 215 -4.27 -0.27 10.30
CA ALA A 215 -3.23 0.75 10.19
C ALA A 215 -2.66 1.09 11.56
N VAL A 216 -1.35 1.29 11.64
CA VAL A 216 -0.60 1.50 12.88
C VAL A 216 0.30 2.73 12.71
N ILE A 217 0.28 3.60 13.70
CA ILE A 217 1.20 4.74 13.83
C ILE A 217 2.32 4.32 14.79
N VAL A 218 3.55 4.70 14.43
CA VAL A 218 4.72 4.56 15.31
C VAL A 218 5.03 5.94 15.89
N THR A 219 4.86 6.09 17.19
CA THR A 219 5.10 7.34 17.91
C THR A 219 6.61 7.62 18.02
N PRO A 220 7.03 8.87 18.33
CA PRO A 220 8.45 9.22 18.41
C PRO A 220 9.28 8.38 19.40
N ASP A 221 8.66 7.86 20.46
CA ASP A 221 9.26 6.94 21.45
C ASP A 221 9.28 5.47 20.97
N GLY A 222 8.80 5.20 19.75
CA GLY A 222 8.80 3.88 19.13
C GLY A 222 7.61 2.98 19.52
N LYS A 223 6.61 3.51 20.23
CA LYS A 223 5.40 2.77 20.57
C LYS A 223 4.48 2.65 19.34
N CYS A 224 3.85 1.48 19.21
CA CYS A 224 2.85 1.23 18.19
C CYS A 224 1.46 1.55 18.72
N VAL A 225 0.71 2.38 17.99
CA VAL A 225 -0.68 2.72 18.31
C VAL A 225 -1.54 2.53 17.06
N VAL A 226 -2.75 2.00 17.23
CA VAL A 226 -3.64 1.79 16.08
C VAL A 226 -4.17 3.14 15.60
N ALA A 227 -4.10 3.35 14.29
CA ALA A 227 -4.60 4.57 13.66
C ALA A 227 -6.14 4.62 13.75
N PRO A 228 -6.75 5.81 13.82
CA PRO A 228 -8.20 5.93 13.73
C PRO A 228 -8.71 5.46 12.36
N GLY A 229 -9.93 4.92 12.34
CA GLY A 229 -10.62 4.55 11.11
C GLY A 229 -11.06 5.77 10.28
N PHE A 230 -10.17 6.34 9.46
CA PHE A 230 -10.40 7.57 8.69
C PHE A 230 -11.70 7.54 7.86
N ASN A 231 -12.01 6.39 7.27
CA ASN A 231 -13.11 6.21 6.30
C ASN A 231 -14.23 5.29 6.81
N MET A 232 -14.33 5.17 8.14
CA MET A 232 -15.27 4.28 8.82
C MET A 232 -16.49 5.07 9.32
N PRO A 233 -17.70 4.46 9.36
CA PRO A 233 -18.88 5.07 9.94
C PRO A 233 -18.80 5.18 11.47
N ASP A 234 -18.09 4.27 12.12
CA ASP A 234 -17.87 4.28 13.57
C ASP A 234 -16.42 4.71 13.85
N LYS A 235 -16.25 5.73 14.69
CA LYS A 235 -14.94 6.27 15.08
C LYS A 235 -14.19 5.33 16.04
N GLU A 236 -14.89 4.44 16.73
CA GLU A 236 -14.28 3.45 17.61
C GLU A 236 -13.72 2.25 16.83
N GLN A 237 -14.17 2.05 15.60
CA GLN A 237 -13.73 0.95 14.77
C GLN A 237 -12.37 1.24 14.13
N LYS A 238 -11.41 0.35 14.40
CA LYS A 238 -10.00 0.49 14.03
C LYS A 238 -9.51 -0.51 12.99
N ALA A 239 -10.34 -1.50 12.67
CA ALA A 239 -10.05 -2.55 11.70
C ALA A 239 -11.16 -2.64 10.65
N GLN A 240 -10.77 -2.96 9.42
CA GLN A 240 -11.69 -3.35 8.34
C GLN A 240 -11.55 -4.83 8.04
N ALA A 241 -12.63 -5.47 7.59
CA ALA A 241 -12.58 -6.82 7.07
C ALA A 241 -13.16 -6.96 5.68
N LEU A 242 -12.65 -7.96 4.96
CA LEU A 242 -13.19 -8.49 3.72
C LEU A 242 -13.47 -10.00 3.85
N SER A 243 -14.73 -10.40 3.69
CA SER A 243 -15.25 -11.77 3.68
C SER A 243 -15.77 -12.12 2.28
N PHE A 244 -15.59 -13.34 1.82
CA PHE A 244 -16.25 -13.89 0.63
C PHE A 244 -17.20 -15.04 0.95
N LEU A 245 -17.13 -15.62 2.15
CA LEU A 245 -17.84 -16.85 2.53
C LEU A 245 -18.95 -16.64 3.57
N SER A 246 -18.84 -15.62 4.41
CA SER A 246 -19.68 -15.52 5.63
C SER A 246 -20.57 -14.27 5.69
N GLY A 247 -20.66 -13.52 4.58
CA GLY A 247 -21.39 -12.25 4.49
C GLY A 247 -20.88 -11.18 5.48
N PRO A 248 -21.59 -10.03 5.56
CA PRO A 248 -21.38 -8.97 4.56
C PRO A 248 -19.90 -8.85 4.15
N GLU A 249 -19.65 -8.69 2.86
CA GLU A 249 -18.33 -8.84 2.30
C GLU A 249 -17.36 -7.80 2.86
N VAL A 250 -17.81 -6.58 3.13
CA VAL A 250 -16.96 -5.52 3.72
C VAL A 250 -17.52 -5.06 5.05
N LEU A 251 -16.69 -5.13 6.10
CA LEU A 251 -17.06 -4.80 7.47
C LEU A 251 -16.11 -3.78 8.11
N PRO A 252 -16.63 -2.62 8.57
CA PRO A 252 -17.94 -2.06 8.29
C PRO A 252 -17.99 -1.62 6.82
N VAL A 253 -19.20 -1.33 6.33
CA VAL A 253 -19.36 -0.69 5.02
C VAL A 253 -18.70 0.70 5.07
N PRO A 254 -17.69 0.97 4.23
CA PRO A 254 -16.95 2.23 4.29
C PRO A 254 -17.81 3.43 3.89
N VAL A 255 -17.47 4.59 4.45
CA VAL A 255 -18.00 5.90 4.03
C VAL A 255 -16.79 6.78 3.74
N THR A 256 -16.36 6.76 2.48
CA THR A 256 -15.16 7.43 1.97
C THR A 256 -15.46 8.85 1.51
N ASN A 257 -14.42 9.66 1.27
CA ASN A 257 -14.54 11.03 0.77
C ASN A 257 -13.68 11.30 -0.49
N ASN A 258 -13.38 10.26 -1.28
CA ASN A 258 -12.59 10.34 -2.52
C ASN A 258 -13.31 10.97 -3.72
N ARG A 259 -14.53 11.48 -3.53
CA ARG A 259 -15.27 12.34 -4.47
C ARG A 259 -15.52 13.75 -3.91
N SER A 260 -15.08 14.03 -2.68
CA SER A 260 -15.07 15.37 -2.10
C SER A 260 -13.80 16.14 -2.50
N PRO A 261 -13.78 17.49 -2.40
CA PRO A 261 -12.54 18.25 -2.48
C PRO A 261 -11.49 17.74 -1.49
N ILE A 262 -10.21 17.81 -1.85
CA ILE A 262 -9.14 17.33 -0.99
C ILE A 262 -9.02 18.24 0.23
N THR A 263 -8.96 17.62 1.40
CA THR A 263 -8.84 18.31 2.69
C THR A 263 -7.86 17.57 3.58
N ASN A 264 -7.08 18.32 4.36
CA ASN A 264 -6.17 17.78 5.37
C ASN A 264 -6.86 17.57 6.72
N GLN A 265 -8.21 17.56 6.77
CA GLN A 265 -8.92 17.17 7.97
C GLN A 265 -8.56 15.75 8.39
N SER A 266 -8.18 15.57 9.65
CA SER A 266 -7.80 14.27 10.20
C SER A 266 -8.98 13.30 10.21
N ILE A 267 -10.22 13.77 10.34
CA ILE A 267 -11.44 12.98 10.17
C ILE A 267 -12.50 13.89 9.56
N VAL A 268 -12.93 13.59 8.32
CA VAL A 268 -14.05 14.32 7.70
C VAL A 268 -15.36 13.88 8.36
N PRO A 269 -16.27 14.81 8.73
CA PRO A 269 -17.59 14.48 9.27
C PRO A 269 -18.41 13.58 8.31
N LEU A 270 -19.14 12.60 8.84
CA LEU A 270 -19.81 11.55 8.04
C LEU A 270 -20.83 12.11 7.04
N ASP A 271 -21.56 13.13 7.44
CA ASP A 271 -22.55 13.86 6.65
C ASP A 271 -21.91 14.67 5.50
N MET A 272 -20.63 15.02 5.62
CA MET A 272 -19.86 15.71 4.58
C MET A 272 -19.14 14.77 3.61
N ARG A 273 -18.99 13.49 3.96
CA ARG A 273 -18.25 12.54 3.12
C ARG A 273 -19.01 12.24 1.83
N ARG A 274 -18.32 12.38 0.70
CA ARG A 274 -18.80 11.96 -0.63
C ARG A 274 -17.73 11.10 -1.26
N GLY A 275 -18.00 9.82 -1.46
CA GLY A 275 -17.01 8.90 -1.99
C GLY A 275 -17.55 7.53 -2.34
N VAL A 276 -16.78 6.82 -3.14
CA VAL A 276 -17.08 5.45 -3.57
C VAL A 276 -16.16 4.46 -2.87
N SER A 277 -16.61 3.22 -2.77
CA SER A 277 -15.89 2.09 -2.19
C SER A 277 -16.16 0.84 -3.03
N THR A 278 -15.20 -0.08 -3.10
CA THR A 278 -15.41 -1.37 -3.78
C THR A 278 -16.47 -2.22 -3.08
N ALA A 279 -16.89 -1.90 -1.85
CA ALA A 279 -17.93 -2.63 -1.12
C ALA A 279 -19.21 -2.87 -1.94
N VAL A 280 -19.61 -1.93 -2.81
CA VAL A 280 -20.79 -2.10 -3.68
C VAL A 280 -20.56 -3.12 -4.81
N LEU A 281 -19.31 -3.32 -5.22
CA LEU A 281 -18.89 -4.24 -6.29
C LEU A 281 -18.92 -5.71 -5.89
N PHE A 282 -19.27 -6.01 -4.64
CA PHE A 282 -19.47 -7.37 -4.14
C PHE A 282 -20.94 -7.81 -4.19
N LYS A 283 -21.87 -6.90 -4.49
CA LYS A 283 -23.29 -7.21 -4.49
C LYS A 283 -23.69 -8.06 -5.70
N ASP A 284 -24.44 -9.13 -5.43
CA ASP A 284 -25.10 -9.90 -6.48
C ASP A 284 -26.09 -9.04 -7.27
N GLY A 285 -26.16 -9.26 -8.58
CA GLY A 285 -27.07 -8.53 -9.47
C GLY A 285 -26.77 -7.04 -9.63
N LEU A 286 -25.55 -6.59 -9.27
CA LEU A 286 -25.14 -5.20 -9.43
C LEU A 286 -25.29 -4.70 -10.88
N ASP A 287 -26.01 -3.60 -11.06
CA ASP A 287 -25.98 -2.84 -12.30
C ASP A 287 -24.74 -1.93 -12.36
N LEU A 288 -23.79 -2.28 -13.22
CA LEU A 288 -22.57 -1.50 -13.45
C LEU A 288 -22.85 -0.14 -14.12
N GLY A 289 -23.97 0.02 -14.82
CA GLY A 289 -24.38 1.28 -15.47
C GLY A 289 -25.13 2.23 -14.55
N ALA A 290 -25.65 1.76 -13.42
CA ALA A 290 -26.30 2.60 -12.43
C ALA A 290 -25.33 3.62 -11.83
N LYS A 291 -25.86 4.79 -11.46
CA LYS A 291 -25.07 5.85 -10.82
C LYS A 291 -24.48 5.37 -9.49
N ALA A 292 -23.22 5.71 -9.26
CA ALA A 292 -22.51 5.33 -8.06
C ALA A 292 -23.12 6.05 -6.85
N GLN A 293 -23.36 5.32 -5.76
CA GLN A 293 -23.76 5.93 -4.50
C GLN A 293 -22.54 6.51 -3.79
N ILE A 294 -22.60 7.80 -3.42
CA ILE A 294 -21.49 8.54 -2.79
C ILE A 294 -21.74 8.89 -1.32
N ALA A 295 -22.97 8.73 -0.83
CA ALA A 295 -23.31 8.87 0.58
C ALA A 295 -24.58 8.08 0.95
N LYS A 296 -24.76 7.77 2.25
CA LYS A 296 -25.82 6.87 2.74
C LYS A 296 -27.24 7.40 2.49
N LYS A 297 -27.56 8.63 2.89
CA LYS A 297 -28.87 9.28 2.67
C LYS A 297 -28.69 10.80 2.54
N GLY A 298 -29.43 11.42 1.63
CA GLY A 298 -29.63 12.86 1.60
C GLY A 298 -30.75 13.28 2.56
N ASP A 299 -31.04 14.59 2.62
CA ASP A 299 -32.05 15.17 3.51
C ASP A 299 -33.48 14.65 3.22
N ASP A 300 -33.70 14.14 2.01
CA ASP A 300 -34.96 13.54 1.56
C ASP A 300 -35.06 12.02 1.82
N GLY A 301 -34.07 11.44 2.51
CA GLY A 301 -34.01 10.01 2.81
C GLY A 301 -33.57 9.10 1.65
N ARG A 302 -33.31 9.65 0.45
CA ARG A 302 -32.85 8.88 -0.72
C ARG A 302 -31.32 8.73 -0.73
N PRO A 303 -30.77 7.70 -1.40
CA PRO A 303 -29.33 7.58 -1.62
C PRO A 303 -28.77 8.81 -2.35
N VAL A 304 -27.62 9.31 -1.91
CA VAL A 304 -26.92 10.38 -2.65
C VAL A 304 -26.11 9.72 -3.75
N LEU A 305 -26.45 10.03 -5.00
CA LEU A 305 -25.81 9.49 -6.19
C LEU A 305 -24.80 10.49 -6.77
N ASP A 306 -23.73 9.98 -7.38
CA ASP A 306 -22.81 10.79 -8.17
C ASP A 306 -23.50 11.24 -9.46
N GLY A 307 -23.35 12.52 -9.82
CA GLY A 307 -23.93 13.06 -11.05
C GLY A 307 -23.26 12.49 -12.31
N GLU A 308 -22.00 12.06 -12.21
CA GLU A 308 -21.18 11.63 -13.33
C GLU A 308 -20.92 10.13 -13.28
N ALA A 309 -20.35 9.67 -12.18
CA ALA A 309 -19.82 8.32 -12.04
C ALA A 309 -20.90 7.24 -11.93
N THR A 310 -20.62 6.10 -12.56
CA THR A 310 -21.40 4.87 -12.46
C THR A 310 -20.68 3.84 -11.57
N ASN A 311 -21.36 2.75 -11.21
CA ASN A 311 -20.74 1.67 -10.46
C ASN A 311 -19.51 1.09 -11.19
N ARG A 312 -19.50 1.10 -12.53
CA ARG A 312 -18.33 0.73 -13.33
C ARG A 312 -17.10 1.60 -13.04
N ASP A 313 -17.30 2.89 -12.79
CA ASP A 313 -16.21 3.86 -12.64
C ASP A 313 -15.49 3.76 -11.28
N ILE A 314 -16.07 3.04 -10.33
CA ILE A 314 -15.57 2.92 -8.95
C ILE A 314 -14.13 2.42 -8.90
N VAL A 315 -13.80 1.39 -9.69
CA VAL A 315 -12.44 0.83 -9.71
C VAL A 315 -11.41 1.84 -10.19
N ASP A 316 -11.80 2.72 -11.12
CA ASP A 316 -10.92 3.74 -11.70
C ASP A 316 -10.75 4.92 -10.77
N ILE A 317 -11.83 5.37 -10.11
CA ILE A 317 -11.75 6.39 -9.06
C ILE A 317 -10.80 5.94 -7.95
N ILE A 318 -10.95 4.70 -7.46
CA ILE A 318 -10.14 4.13 -6.39
C ILE A 318 -8.70 3.87 -6.84
N GLY A 319 -8.50 3.45 -8.09
CA GLY A 319 -7.18 3.20 -8.66
C GLY A 319 -6.42 4.46 -9.05
N ASN A 320 -7.03 5.64 -8.97
CA ASN A 320 -6.44 6.91 -9.40
C ASN A 320 -5.79 7.67 -8.22
N PRO A 321 -4.45 7.72 -8.12
CA PRO A 321 -3.75 8.30 -6.96
C PRO A 321 -3.94 9.82 -6.82
N VAL A 322 -4.29 10.55 -7.89
CA VAL A 322 -4.58 11.98 -7.79
C VAL A 322 -5.96 12.27 -7.19
N ARG A 323 -6.80 11.24 -7.02
CA ARG A 323 -8.16 11.35 -6.44
C ARG A 323 -8.29 10.56 -5.14
N SER A 324 -7.71 9.37 -5.10
CA SER A 324 -7.86 8.42 -4.01
C SER A 324 -6.52 8.15 -3.34
N HIS A 325 -6.43 8.48 -2.06
CA HIS A 325 -5.27 8.25 -1.21
C HIS A 325 -5.69 7.63 0.14
N PHE A 326 -4.72 7.20 0.95
CA PHE A 326 -5.03 6.42 2.16
C PHE A 326 -5.85 7.18 3.21
N PHE A 327 -5.80 8.52 3.24
CA PHE A 327 -6.69 9.31 4.13
C PHE A 327 -8.15 9.40 3.64
N ASN A 328 -8.44 9.27 2.34
CA ASN A 328 -9.81 9.49 1.82
C ASN A 328 -10.47 8.23 1.21
N THR A 329 -9.74 7.12 1.23
CA THR A 329 -10.18 5.82 0.71
C THR A 329 -9.91 4.74 1.77
N ASP A 330 -10.77 3.72 1.79
CA ASP A 330 -10.70 2.65 2.78
C ASP A 330 -9.72 1.52 2.37
N CYS A 331 -9.21 0.77 3.33
CA CYS A 331 -8.20 -0.27 3.11
C CYS A 331 -8.69 -1.37 2.16
N VAL A 332 -9.95 -1.80 2.28
CA VAL A 332 -10.50 -2.87 1.44
C VAL A 332 -10.57 -2.39 -0.01
N SER A 333 -11.05 -1.18 -0.25
CA SER A 333 -11.03 -0.56 -1.57
C SER A 333 -9.65 -0.48 -2.19
N CYS A 334 -8.65 -0.03 -1.44
CA CYS A 334 -7.26 0.06 -1.89
C CYS A 334 -6.62 -1.29 -2.26
N HIS A 335 -7.25 -2.40 -1.88
CA HIS A 335 -6.72 -3.76 -2.00
C HIS A 335 -7.58 -4.67 -2.87
N THR A 336 -8.73 -4.20 -3.35
CA THR A 336 -9.70 -5.02 -4.10
C THR A 336 -10.12 -4.39 -5.43
N GLU A 337 -9.74 -3.14 -5.71
CA GLU A 337 -10.14 -2.45 -6.94
C GLU A 337 -9.68 -3.20 -8.19
N THR A 338 -8.48 -3.79 -8.15
CA THR A 338 -7.94 -4.56 -9.27
C THR A 338 -8.70 -5.86 -9.46
N THR A 339 -8.89 -6.65 -8.40
CA THR A 339 -9.59 -7.94 -8.53
C THR A 339 -11.05 -7.75 -8.93
N ARG A 340 -11.72 -6.70 -8.42
CA ARG A 340 -13.07 -6.36 -8.87
C ARG A 340 -13.09 -5.97 -10.33
N ALA A 341 -12.12 -5.18 -10.81
CA ALA A 341 -12.03 -4.82 -12.21
C ALA A 341 -11.89 -6.05 -13.12
N GLU A 342 -11.00 -6.99 -12.76
CA GLU A 342 -10.76 -8.22 -13.52
C GLU A 342 -11.98 -9.16 -13.51
N LEU A 343 -12.54 -9.45 -12.33
CA LEU A 343 -13.66 -10.39 -12.18
C LEU A 343 -14.96 -9.87 -12.84
N LEU A 344 -15.21 -8.57 -12.75
CA LEU A 344 -16.37 -7.92 -13.36
C LEU A 344 -16.12 -7.46 -14.81
N LYS A 345 -14.92 -7.73 -15.35
CA LYS A 345 -14.50 -7.35 -16.70
C LYS A 345 -14.70 -5.86 -16.98
N ILE A 346 -14.40 -5.03 -15.99
CA ILE A 346 -14.51 -3.57 -16.09
C ILE A 346 -13.32 -3.04 -16.90
N LYS A 347 -13.62 -2.41 -18.03
CA LYS A 347 -12.64 -1.66 -18.82
C LYS A 347 -12.43 -0.27 -18.21
N SER A 348 -11.23 0.28 -18.39
CA SER A 348 -10.93 1.66 -18.00
C SER A 348 -11.90 2.64 -18.66
N GLY A 349 -12.40 3.58 -17.86
CA GLY A 349 -13.30 4.65 -18.22
C GLY A 349 -12.70 6.04 -17.96
N PRO A 350 -13.55 7.08 -17.88
CA PRO A 350 -13.10 8.49 -17.84
C PRO A 350 -12.37 8.88 -16.55
N PHE A 351 -12.53 8.12 -15.47
CA PHE A 351 -11.87 8.40 -14.18
C PHE A 351 -10.51 7.72 -14.04
N ALA A 352 -10.09 6.91 -15.03
CA ALA A 352 -8.83 6.20 -14.99
C ALA A 352 -7.63 7.14 -14.83
N PHE A 353 -6.60 6.69 -14.13
CA PHE A 353 -5.35 7.45 -14.01
C PHE A 353 -4.68 7.62 -15.38
N ALA A 354 -4.47 8.85 -15.78
CA ALA A 354 -3.71 9.19 -16.98
C ALA A 354 -2.23 8.91 -16.71
N LYS A 355 -1.73 7.80 -17.23
CA LYS A 355 -0.35 7.36 -16.98
C LYS A 355 0.65 8.35 -17.59
N PRO A 356 1.73 8.70 -16.87
CA PRO A 356 2.81 9.50 -17.40
C PRO A 356 3.44 8.88 -18.66
N PRO A 357 3.90 9.70 -19.63
CA PRO A 357 4.60 9.21 -20.80
C PRO A 357 5.85 8.39 -20.44
N GLY A 358 6.15 7.36 -21.24
CA GLY A 358 7.36 6.54 -21.08
C GLY A 358 7.29 5.47 -19.98
N LEU A 359 6.18 5.40 -19.23
CA LEU A 359 5.90 4.26 -18.35
C LEU A 359 5.18 3.16 -19.12
N SER A 360 5.63 1.92 -18.94
CA SER A 360 4.98 0.75 -19.53
C SER A 360 3.65 0.44 -18.83
N LYS A 361 2.99 -0.65 -19.21
CA LYS A 361 1.77 -1.14 -18.55
C LYS A 361 2.07 -2.09 -17.39
N LEU A 362 1.04 -2.37 -16.59
CA LEU A 362 1.07 -3.50 -15.65
C LEU A 362 1.12 -4.80 -16.46
N GLY A 363 2.06 -5.69 -16.12
CA GLY A 363 2.18 -6.98 -16.78
C GLY A 363 1.03 -7.90 -16.41
N GLU A 364 0.40 -8.50 -17.41
CA GLU A 364 -0.72 -9.43 -17.22
C GLU A 364 -0.41 -10.62 -16.27
N PRO A 365 0.80 -11.21 -16.30
CA PRO A 365 1.10 -12.36 -15.43
C PRO A 365 1.07 -12.04 -13.94
N VAL A 366 1.25 -10.77 -13.55
CA VAL A 366 1.26 -10.34 -12.15
C VAL A 366 -0.05 -9.66 -11.72
N THR A 367 -1.00 -9.49 -12.62
CA THR A 367 -2.29 -8.89 -12.28
C THR A 367 -3.12 -9.87 -11.43
N PRO A 368 -3.64 -9.45 -10.25
CA PRO A 368 -4.55 -10.25 -9.46
C PRO A 368 -5.83 -10.65 -10.22
N LYS A 369 -6.03 -11.95 -10.47
CA LYS A 369 -7.21 -12.47 -11.20
C LYS A 369 -8.26 -13.13 -10.32
N THR A 370 -7.94 -13.43 -9.05
CA THR A 370 -8.83 -14.16 -8.15
C THR A 370 -9.27 -13.30 -6.98
N GLN A 371 -10.46 -13.58 -6.45
CA GLN A 371 -11.02 -12.80 -5.35
C GLN A 371 -10.16 -12.89 -4.08
N TRP A 372 -9.47 -14.01 -3.90
CA TRP A 372 -8.62 -14.30 -2.75
C TRP A 372 -7.33 -13.47 -2.69
N ASN A 373 -6.96 -12.84 -3.80
CA ASN A 373 -5.72 -12.09 -3.91
C ASN A 373 -5.97 -10.59 -3.70
N VAL A 374 -6.01 -10.19 -2.44
CA VAL A 374 -6.20 -8.79 -2.03
C VAL A 374 -4.87 -8.03 -1.86
N ARG A 375 -3.78 -8.53 -2.44
CA ARG A 375 -2.45 -7.92 -2.24
C ARG A 375 -2.20 -6.82 -3.23
N ASN A 376 -1.63 -5.74 -2.73
CA ASN A 376 -1.08 -4.68 -3.56
C ASN A 376 0.27 -5.07 -4.16
N PHE A 377 1.09 -5.77 -3.39
CA PHE A 377 2.36 -6.34 -3.83
C PHE A 377 2.63 -7.60 -2.99
N GLY A 378 2.98 -8.73 -3.60
CA GLY A 378 3.30 -9.94 -2.83
C GLY A 378 3.24 -11.23 -3.62
N TRP A 379 3.17 -12.33 -2.88
CA TRP A 379 2.77 -13.62 -3.43
C TRP A 379 1.30 -13.88 -3.12
N GLY A 380 0.56 -14.35 -4.13
CA GLY A 380 -0.81 -14.81 -4.01
C GLY A 380 -0.95 -16.02 -3.07
N PRO A 381 -2.19 -16.43 -2.77
CA PRO A 381 -2.47 -17.48 -1.81
C PRO A 381 -1.80 -18.81 -2.17
N LYS A 382 -1.69 -19.68 -1.16
CA LYS A 382 -0.89 -20.93 -1.19
C LYS A 382 -1.15 -21.86 -2.39
N SER A 383 -2.34 -21.80 -2.98
CA SER A 383 -2.77 -22.59 -4.15
C SER A 383 -2.22 -22.07 -5.49
N GLU A 384 -1.96 -20.77 -5.60
CA GLU A 384 -1.48 -20.12 -6.83
C GLU A 384 0.00 -19.77 -6.74
N ARG A 385 0.45 -19.20 -5.60
CA ARG A 385 1.84 -18.74 -5.35
C ARG A 385 2.44 -17.85 -6.44
N ILE A 386 1.58 -17.13 -7.18
CA ILE A 386 1.98 -16.22 -8.26
C ILE A 386 2.39 -14.88 -7.65
N GLU A 387 3.37 -14.20 -8.23
CA GLU A 387 3.69 -12.82 -7.91
C GLU A 387 2.58 -11.87 -8.32
N THR A 388 2.23 -10.94 -7.45
CA THR A 388 1.05 -10.11 -7.66
C THR A 388 1.34 -8.64 -7.43
N VAL A 389 0.81 -7.80 -8.33
CA VAL A 389 0.88 -6.34 -8.24
C VAL A 389 -0.47 -5.78 -8.63
N SER A 390 -1.10 -5.01 -7.74
CA SER A 390 -2.37 -4.35 -8.07
C SER A 390 -2.16 -3.19 -9.04
N ARG A 391 -3.20 -2.90 -9.84
CA ARG A 391 -3.30 -1.71 -10.69
C ARG A 391 -3.12 -0.42 -9.89
N ARG A 392 -3.68 -0.34 -8.68
CA ARG A 392 -3.46 0.82 -7.80
C ARG A 392 -2.00 0.98 -7.41
N ALA A 393 -1.34 -0.08 -6.94
CA ALA A 393 0.08 -0.03 -6.59
C ALA A 393 0.94 0.38 -7.80
N PHE A 394 0.60 -0.12 -8.99
CA PHE A 394 1.21 0.29 -10.24
C PHE A 394 0.99 1.79 -10.53
N ASN A 395 -0.24 2.29 -10.41
CA ASN A 395 -0.55 3.71 -10.66
C ASN A 395 0.13 4.65 -9.65
N GLU A 396 0.17 4.29 -8.36
CA GLU A 396 0.89 5.06 -7.33
C GLU A 396 2.41 5.07 -7.59
N THR A 397 2.96 3.95 -8.07
CA THR A 397 4.38 3.87 -8.49
C THR A 397 4.63 4.72 -9.75
N ALA A 398 3.67 4.77 -10.67
CA ALA A 398 3.76 5.58 -11.87
C ALA A 398 3.75 7.08 -11.55
N GLU A 399 2.86 7.53 -10.66
CA GLU A 399 2.86 8.90 -10.14
C GLU A 399 4.20 9.24 -9.46
N SER A 400 4.70 8.33 -8.62
CA SER A 400 5.99 8.48 -7.93
C SER A 400 7.16 8.61 -8.91
N ALA A 401 7.22 7.76 -9.94
CA ALA A 401 8.25 7.79 -10.95
C ALA A 401 8.22 9.10 -11.76
N GLU A 402 7.03 9.59 -12.11
CA GLU A 402 6.89 10.89 -12.78
C GLU A 402 7.41 12.03 -11.92
N PHE A 403 7.03 12.07 -10.64
CA PHE A 403 7.45 13.12 -9.73
C PHE A 403 8.97 13.07 -9.51
N ILE A 404 9.56 11.88 -9.30
CA ILE A 404 11.02 11.71 -9.22
C ILE A 404 11.70 12.23 -10.49
N ASN A 405 11.20 11.86 -11.67
CA ASN A 405 11.78 12.28 -12.95
C ASN A 405 11.69 13.79 -13.19
N LYS A 406 10.60 14.44 -12.74
CA LYS A 406 10.39 15.89 -12.95
C LYS A 406 11.05 16.77 -11.89
N ILE A 407 11.12 16.30 -10.65
CA ILE A 407 11.48 17.14 -9.50
C ILE A 407 12.86 16.77 -8.95
N TYR A 408 13.14 15.48 -8.75
CA TYR A 408 14.38 15.04 -8.07
C TYR A 408 15.53 14.77 -9.05
N LEU A 409 15.30 14.03 -10.14
CA LEU A 409 16.37 13.71 -11.09
C LEU A 409 17.05 14.94 -11.71
N PRO A 410 16.34 16.03 -12.09
CA PRO A 410 16.99 17.22 -12.64
C PRO A 410 17.95 17.89 -11.64
N ARG A 411 17.75 17.69 -10.34
CA ARG A 411 18.61 18.21 -9.28
C ARG A 411 19.85 17.35 -9.01
N LEU A 412 19.94 16.16 -9.62
CA LEU A 412 21.13 15.32 -9.62
C LEU A 412 22.07 15.63 -10.79
N ALA A 413 21.64 16.43 -11.77
CA ALA A 413 22.49 16.83 -12.88
C ALA A 413 23.62 17.74 -12.35
N PRO A 414 24.88 17.49 -12.76
CA PRO A 414 26.06 18.22 -12.29
C PRO A 414 26.05 19.70 -12.66
#